data_AF-A0A7C4UYZ9-F1
#
_entry.id   AF-A0A7C4UYZ9-F1
#
_cell.length_a   1.000
_cell.length_b   1.000
_cell.length_c   1.000
_cell.angle_alpha   90.00
_cell.angle_beta   90.00
_cell.angle_gamma   90.00
#
_symmetry.space_group_name_H-M   'P 1'
#
loop_
_entity.id
_entity.type
_entity.pdbx_description
1 polymer ?
#
loop_
_entity_poly.entity_id
_entity_poly.type
_entity_poly.pdbx_seq_one_letter_code
_entity_poly.pdbx_strand_id
1 'polypeptide(L)'
;MSGEAPSQPPRIEVLGPVGAGRKSLVRLLDVASAGESSLPFEIVEELSSEPAAVLLACQPTVKGKVARDDLEPLAKQLNRLSAERGRSCAVGAVPVFLVLTKCDLLAQPADTLGDWLERLEASKHEAAQALQPLLAPSEPGGFGALRLHLWATAVRRPALAGGPPGTQEPFGVRELLTQVQHAVHDYARRSRKQSRRLNTLVASTAGLIGVLLLCLTVVLAFRSTNRDGNTIPPASEPWPAGDLLVQGQSAAADARRLLSFAGFVSADGRTTDWPRWHRDAQEAIEHLGSLRAQLAAERIGAMLTGELLDLQRALALVSQRAELFGLAGEVKGRPAALHFAAEPIPFGELRAEMVARLMQIQQSYPQFEVQQLPREIPLGIARELQDAARVNYEKLLAPVQQEIRARLERLGEGKETVQAWRELADGWLAGPAEADLFDWRQLAVILQRLEGRENPSDPLTELTGFLQRTEFSLPLERVLLQLPTRLVLEDATIDGLRPTEAPLILTLRDSKGTVTTVNLLPLGGTQAVPGVPTGHIYEAARRNPLTRGRLVFRPGEQLAARVKLVDQSGRSYELAWPTADSPSAVFTFAALTQAPRLLANEQTSATEAPIAFGVRLLFSEPSAFALPDLTPR
;
A
#
# COMPACT_ATOMS: atom_id res chain seq x y z
N MET A 1 11.89 17.72 29.86
CA MET A 1 12.18 16.92 28.65
C MET A 1 13.21 15.88 29.06
N SER A 2 12.75 14.68 29.42
CA SER A 2 13.65 13.57 29.72
C SER A 2 14.30 13.16 28.40
N GLY A 3 15.62 13.26 28.29
CA GLY A 3 16.35 12.85 27.10
C GLY A 3 16.22 11.35 26.92
N GLU A 4 15.23 10.91 26.13
CA GLU A 4 15.14 9.53 25.68
C GLU A 4 16.37 9.27 24.80
N ALA A 5 17.21 8.32 25.22
CA ALA A 5 18.36 7.90 24.43
C ALA A 5 17.89 7.55 23.00
N PRO A 6 18.69 7.86 21.96
CA PRO A 6 18.31 7.57 20.58
C PRO A 6 17.94 6.09 20.47
N SER A 7 16.69 5.81 20.11
CA SER A 7 16.19 4.44 19.98
C SER A 7 17.00 3.73 18.90
N GLN A 8 17.58 2.58 19.23
CA GLN A 8 18.23 1.73 18.24
C GLN A 8 17.26 1.46 17.06
N PRO A 9 17.76 1.42 15.82
CA PRO A 9 16.92 1.13 14.68
C PRO A 9 16.27 -0.25 14.86
N PRO A 10 14.98 -0.43 14.48
CA PRO A 10 14.34 -1.75 14.47
C PRO A 10 15.19 -2.78 13.73
N ARG A 11 15.29 -4.00 14.27
CA ARG A 11 16.06 -5.09 13.67
C ARG A 11 15.17 -6.07 12.92
N ILE A 12 15.56 -6.39 11.69
CA ILE A 12 14.98 -7.47 10.89
C ILE A 12 15.97 -8.62 10.89
N GLU A 13 15.52 -9.78 11.38
CA GLU A 13 16.40 -10.92 11.60
C GLU A 13 16.16 -11.98 10.54
N VAL A 14 17.21 -12.41 9.84
CA VAL A 14 17.12 -13.42 8.77
C VAL A 14 17.68 -14.74 9.25
N LEU A 15 16.83 -15.76 9.31
CA LEU A 15 17.14 -17.11 9.75
C LEU A 15 16.93 -18.10 8.60
N GLY A 16 17.67 -19.19 8.59
CA GLY A 16 17.59 -20.21 7.52
C GLY A 16 18.67 -21.26 7.70
N PRO A 17 18.45 -22.51 7.28
CA PRO A 17 19.52 -23.51 7.25
C PRO A 17 20.61 -23.13 6.25
N VAL A 18 21.78 -23.76 6.38
CA VAL A 18 22.89 -23.55 5.45
C VAL A 18 22.44 -23.94 4.05
N GLY A 19 22.60 -23.02 3.09
CA GLY A 19 22.18 -23.25 1.70
C GLY A 19 20.80 -22.70 1.35
N ALA A 20 19.96 -22.31 2.32
CA ALA A 20 18.63 -21.73 2.09
C ALA A 20 18.62 -20.33 1.46
N GLY A 21 19.76 -19.85 0.95
CA GLY A 21 19.84 -18.57 0.25
C GLY A 21 19.81 -17.33 1.16
N ARG A 22 20.02 -17.47 2.47
CA ARG A 22 20.02 -16.35 3.45
C ARG A 22 20.87 -15.16 2.99
N LYS A 23 22.15 -15.39 2.70
CA LYS A 23 23.09 -14.32 2.28
C LYS A 23 22.67 -13.65 0.98
N SER A 24 22.09 -14.41 0.05
CA SER A 24 21.55 -13.88 -1.20
C SER A 24 20.32 -13.01 -0.95
N LEU A 25 19.42 -13.45 -0.06
CA LEU A 25 18.23 -12.69 0.32
C LEU A 25 18.61 -11.36 1.00
N VAL A 26 19.53 -11.39 1.99
CA VAL A 26 20.03 -10.16 2.66
C VAL A 26 20.61 -9.19 1.62
N ARG A 27 21.51 -9.67 0.76
CA ARG A 27 22.11 -8.84 -0.28
C ARG A 27 21.07 -8.25 -1.23
N LEU A 28 20.02 -9.00 -1.58
CA LEU A 28 18.93 -8.54 -2.44
C LEU A 28 18.05 -7.50 -1.74
N LEU A 29 17.83 -7.62 -0.43
CA LEU A 29 17.11 -6.63 0.37
C LEU A 29 17.92 -5.34 0.54
N ASP A 30 19.24 -5.44 0.79
CA ASP A 30 20.15 -4.27 0.84
C ASP A 30 20.16 -3.51 -0.48
N VAL A 31 20.12 -4.27 -1.57
CA VAL A 31 20.04 -3.76 -2.93
C VAL A 31 18.70 -3.08 -3.21
N ALA A 32 17.60 -3.73 -2.86
CA ALA A 32 16.25 -3.20 -3.09
C ALA A 32 16.00 -1.95 -2.26
N SER A 33 16.66 -1.85 -1.10
CA SER A 33 16.49 -0.75 -0.16
C SER A 33 17.39 0.44 -0.42
N ALA A 34 18.53 0.29 -1.09
CA ALA A 34 19.43 1.40 -1.33
C ALA A 34 18.90 2.43 -2.35
N GLY A 35 17.78 2.13 -3.03
CA GLY A 35 16.99 3.13 -3.77
C GLY A 35 16.10 4.01 -2.87
N GLU A 36 15.91 3.65 -1.61
CA GLU A 36 15.14 4.41 -0.61
C GLU A 36 16.12 5.10 0.33
N SER A 37 16.05 6.43 0.44
CA SER A 37 16.94 7.24 1.27
C SER A 37 16.86 6.81 2.74
N SER A 38 17.86 6.04 3.19
CA SER A 38 18.04 5.43 4.51
C SER A 38 16.88 4.54 4.98
N LEU A 39 17.12 3.23 5.03
CA LEU A 39 16.20 2.34 5.73
C LEU A 39 16.17 2.66 7.22
N PRO A 40 14.98 2.69 7.85
CA PRO A 40 14.86 2.91 9.27
C PRO A 40 15.21 1.66 10.10
N PHE A 41 15.77 0.59 9.51
CA PHE A 41 16.02 -0.69 10.19
C PHE A 41 17.38 -1.31 9.83
N GLU A 42 17.86 -2.18 10.70
CA GLU A 42 19.09 -2.97 10.56
C GLU A 42 18.74 -4.42 10.21
N ILE A 43 19.34 -4.98 9.15
CA ILE A 43 19.17 -6.41 8.79
C ILE A 43 20.32 -7.20 9.43
N VAL A 44 20.00 -8.18 10.28
CA VAL A 44 20.98 -9.01 11.00
C VAL A 44 20.73 -10.50 10.79
N GLU A 45 21.77 -11.32 10.86
CA GLU A 45 21.68 -12.79 10.71
C GLU A 45 21.55 -13.55 12.04
N GLU A 46 21.50 -12.83 13.16
CA GLU A 46 21.42 -13.40 14.52
C GLU A 46 20.07 -13.07 15.15
N LEU A 47 19.48 -14.07 15.83
CA LEU A 47 18.21 -13.92 16.51
C LEU A 47 18.40 -13.16 17.83
N SER A 48 17.79 -11.99 17.99
CA SER A 48 17.75 -11.26 19.26
C SER A 48 16.47 -11.58 20.04
N SER A 49 16.40 -11.06 21.27
CA SER A 49 15.20 -11.22 22.11
C SER A 49 14.02 -10.36 21.65
N GLU A 50 14.26 -9.31 20.85
CA GLU A 50 13.25 -8.33 20.45
C GLU A 50 13.33 -7.95 18.96
N PRO A 51 13.20 -8.91 18.03
CA PRO A 51 13.08 -8.60 16.61
C PRO A 51 11.89 -7.70 16.32
N ALA A 52 12.07 -6.75 15.40
CA ALA A 52 10.96 -6.01 14.82
C ALA A 52 10.22 -6.84 13.75
N ALA A 53 10.95 -7.71 13.06
CA ALA A 53 10.44 -8.75 12.17
C ALA A 53 11.44 -9.90 12.03
N VAL A 54 10.95 -11.09 11.69
CA VAL A 54 11.79 -12.27 11.42
C VAL A 54 11.52 -12.77 10.00
N LEU A 55 12.58 -12.99 9.21
CA LEU A 55 12.53 -13.61 7.89
C LEU A 55 13.09 -15.04 7.98
N LEU A 56 12.27 -16.04 7.71
CA LEU A 56 12.65 -17.44 7.66
C LEU A 56 12.88 -17.86 6.21
N ALA A 57 14.14 -17.89 5.78
CA ALA A 57 14.54 -18.37 4.47
C ALA A 57 14.53 -19.91 4.45
N CYS A 58 13.76 -20.50 3.54
CA CYS A 58 13.80 -21.92 3.23
C CYS A 58 13.78 -22.13 1.71
N GLN A 59 14.32 -23.25 1.25
CA GLN A 59 14.40 -23.54 -0.17
C GLN A 59 13.40 -24.65 -0.54
N PRO A 60 12.55 -24.47 -1.56
CA PRO A 60 11.76 -25.56 -2.10
C PRO A 60 12.66 -26.53 -2.88
N THR A 61 12.41 -27.83 -2.75
CA THR A 61 13.07 -28.86 -3.55
C THR A 61 12.59 -28.80 -5.01
N VAL A 62 13.31 -29.46 -5.92
CA VAL A 62 12.93 -29.55 -7.36
C VAL A 62 11.51 -30.12 -7.55
N LYS A 63 11.00 -30.90 -6.58
CA LYS A 63 9.64 -31.44 -6.59
C LYS A 63 8.59 -30.47 -6.01
N GLY A 64 8.94 -29.23 -5.72
CA GLY A 64 8.03 -28.26 -5.10
C GLY A 64 7.92 -28.35 -3.57
N LYS A 65 8.43 -29.43 -2.98
CA LYS A 65 8.28 -29.69 -1.54
C LYS A 65 9.34 -28.98 -0.72
N VAL A 66 8.99 -28.41 0.41
CA VAL A 66 9.98 -27.94 1.39
C VAL A 66 10.37 -29.13 2.28
N ALA A 67 11.68 -29.37 2.43
CA ALA A 67 12.14 -30.45 3.28
C ALA A 67 11.76 -30.16 4.74
N ARG A 68 11.11 -31.11 5.41
CA ARG A 68 10.77 -30.99 6.83
C ARG A 68 12.01 -30.74 7.68
N ASP A 69 13.13 -31.35 7.30
CA ASP A 69 14.44 -31.20 7.95
C ASP A 69 14.96 -29.75 7.93
N ASP A 70 14.57 -28.95 6.93
CA ASP A 70 14.90 -27.51 6.87
C ASP A 70 14.01 -26.67 7.79
N LEU A 71 12.76 -27.11 8.00
CA LEU A 71 11.77 -26.39 8.80
C LEU A 71 11.90 -26.64 10.30
N GLU A 72 12.34 -27.83 10.72
CA GLU A 72 12.44 -28.20 12.14
C GLU A 72 13.41 -27.30 12.95
N PRO A 73 14.61 -26.96 12.47
CA PRO A 73 15.49 -26.01 13.16
C PRO A 73 14.86 -24.61 13.28
N LEU A 74 14.14 -24.17 12.25
CA LEU A 74 13.47 -22.87 12.23
C LEU A 74 12.29 -22.84 13.21
N ALA A 75 11.47 -23.89 13.22
CA ALA A 75 10.39 -24.05 14.17
C ALA A 75 10.89 -24.05 15.61
N LYS A 76 12.01 -24.75 15.89
CA LYS A 76 12.66 -24.73 17.21
C LYS A 76 13.10 -23.33 17.64
N GLN A 77 13.65 -22.54 16.71
CA GLN A 77 14.02 -21.14 16.97
C GLN A 77 12.78 -20.26 17.23
N LEU A 78 11.72 -20.41 16.43
CA LEU A 78 10.46 -19.68 16.63
C LEU A 78 9.77 -20.05 17.95
N ASN A 79 9.74 -21.33 18.31
CA ASN A 79 9.18 -21.79 19.58
C ASN A 79 9.98 -21.22 20.77
N ARG A 80 11.30 -21.13 20.65
CA ARG A 80 12.16 -20.48 21.66
C ARG A 80 11.84 -18.99 21.76
N LEU A 81 11.74 -18.28 20.63
CA LEU A 81 11.38 -16.86 20.59
C LEU A 81 10.00 -16.61 21.20
N SER A 82 9.00 -17.41 20.83
CA SER A 82 7.64 -17.36 21.38
C SER A 82 7.66 -17.59 22.89
N ALA A 83 8.38 -18.60 23.38
CA ALA A 83 8.51 -18.87 24.81
C ALA A 83 9.24 -17.75 25.58
N GLU A 84 10.33 -17.20 25.03
CA GLU A 84 11.05 -16.06 25.63
C GLU A 84 10.16 -14.83 25.72
N ARG A 85 9.41 -14.52 24.65
CA ARG A 85 8.44 -13.43 24.62
C ARG A 85 7.23 -13.64 25.53
N GLY A 86 6.78 -14.89 25.65
CA GLY A 86 5.74 -15.27 26.61
C GLY A 86 6.19 -15.00 28.05
N ARG A 87 7.43 -15.39 28.39
CA ARG A 87 8.04 -15.12 29.70
C ARG A 87 8.22 -13.62 29.99
N SER A 88 8.60 -12.83 28.98
CA SER A 88 8.75 -11.37 29.14
C SER A 88 7.43 -10.60 29.05
N CYS A 89 6.29 -11.31 28.88
CA CYS A 89 4.98 -10.69 28.65
C CYS A 89 5.01 -9.67 27.49
N ALA A 90 5.81 -9.94 26.46
CA ALA A 90 5.94 -9.06 25.32
C ALA A 90 4.62 -9.02 24.55
N VAL A 91 4.07 -7.79 24.41
CA VAL A 91 2.76 -7.59 23.80
C VAL A 91 2.87 -7.47 22.29
N GLY A 92 1.90 -8.09 21.60
CA GLY A 92 1.77 -8.00 20.15
C GLY A 92 2.50 -9.11 19.41
N ALA A 93 1.91 -9.53 18.30
CA ALA A 93 2.46 -10.56 17.46
C ALA A 93 3.62 -10.02 16.62
N VAL A 94 4.80 -10.63 16.74
CA VAL A 94 5.95 -10.32 15.89
C VAL A 94 5.63 -10.82 14.47
N PRO A 95 5.80 -9.98 13.44
CA PRO A 95 5.64 -10.43 12.07
C PRO A 95 6.78 -11.37 11.69
N VAL A 96 6.43 -12.57 11.27
CA VAL A 96 7.35 -13.61 10.80
C VAL A 96 7.02 -13.91 9.35
N PHE A 97 7.99 -13.82 8.45
CA PHE A 97 7.80 -14.14 7.03
C PHE A 97 8.51 -15.44 6.70
N LEU A 98 7.77 -16.49 6.32
CA LEU A 98 8.34 -17.67 5.69
C LEU A 98 8.60 -17.37 4.22
N VAL A 99 9.87 -17.20 3.88
CA VAL A 99 10.32 -16.81 2.55
C VAL A 99 10.88 -18.04 1.84
N LEU A 100 10.16 -18.51 0.81
CA LEU A 100 10.70 -19.46 -0.14
C LEU A 100 11.74 -18.75 -0.99
N THR A 101 12.99 -19.20 -0.95
CA THR A 101 14.09 -18.65 -1.75
C THR A 101 14.41 -19.55 -2.93
N LYS A 102 15.13 -19.02 -3.93
CA LYS A 102 15.51 -19.74 -5.15
C LYS A 102 14.31 -20.35 -5.89
N CYS A 103 13.20 -19.62 -5.87
CA CYS A 103 11.96 -20.00 -6.53
C CYS A 103 12.08 -20.14 -8.05
N ASP A 104 13.15 -19.61 -8.65
CA ASP A 104 13.52 -19.86 -10.04
C ASP A 104 13.76 -21.34 -10.35
N LEU A 105 14.20 -22.14 -9.37
CA LEU A 105 14.44 -23.57 -9.54
C LEU A 105 13.15 -24.40 -9.61
N LEU A 106 11.98 -23.81 -9.34
CA LEU A 106 10.68 -24.48 -9.44
C LEU A 106 10.13 -24.51 -10.86
N ALA A 107 10.64 -23.63 -11.74
CA ALA A 107 10.21 -23.59 -13.13
C ALA A 107 10.72 -24.81 -13.90
N GLN A 108 9.86 -25.38 -14.73
CA GLN A 108 10.21 -26.39 -15.72
C GLN A 108 10.31 -25.75 -17.12
N PRO A 109 11.05 -26.36 -18.07
CA PRO A 109 11.33 -25.77 -19.38
C PRO A 109 10.11 -25.39 -20.23
N ALA A 110 8.95 -26.00 -19.98
CA ALA A 110 7.71 -25.76 -20.73
C ALA A 110 6.72 -24.83 -20.00
N ASP A 111 7.07 -24.35 -18.80
CA ASP A 111 6.15 -23.59 -17.96
C ASP A 111 5.86 -22.22 -18.57
N THR A 112 4.59 -21.85 -18.61
CA THR A 112 4.18 -20.46 -18.76
C THR A 112 4.37 -19.71 -17.42
N LEU A 113 4.22 -18.39 -17.45
CA LEU A 113 4.20 -17.59 -16.22
C LEU A 113 3.08 -18.02 -15.27
N GLY A 114 1.92 -18.45 -15.79
CA GLY A 114 0.83 -18.97 -14.98
C GLY A 114 1.24 -20.23 -14.22
N ASP A 115 1.79 -21.22 -14.93
CA ASP A 115 2.15 -22.53 -14.36
C ASP A 115 3.23 -22.43 -13.27
N TRP A 116 4.18 -21.50 -13.43
CA TRP A 116 5.21 -21.24 -12.43
C TRP A 116 4.64 -20.53 -11.20
N LEU A 117 3.77 -19.52 -11.38
CA LEU A 117 3.11 -18.84 -10.26
C LEU A 117 2.21 -19.79 -9.47
N GLU A 118 1.44 -20.65 -10.14
CA GLU A 118 0.62 -21.68 -9.48
C GLU A 118 1.47 -22.61 -8.61
N ARG A 119 2.62 -23.08 -9.14
CA ARG A 119 3.58 -23.87 -8.37
C ARG A 119 4.15 -23.12 -7.17
N LEU A 120 4.43 -21.83 -7.30
CA LEU A 120 4.89 -21.01 -6.19
C LEU A 120 3.84 -20.93 -5.07
N GLU A 121 2.57 -20.73 -5.42
CA GLU A 121 1.48 -20.71 -4.45
C GLU A 121 1.29 -22.07 -3.78
N ALA A 122 1.35 -23.15 -4.54
CA ALA A 122 1.28 -24.51 -4.03
C ALA A 122 2.45 -24.80 -3.06
N SER A 123 3.68 -24.46 -3.43
CA SER A 123 4.86 -24.61 -2.56
C SER A 123 4.76 -23.76 -1.29
N LYS A 124 4.21 -22.54 -1.36
CA LYS A 124 3.98 -21.71 -0.16
C LYS A 124 2.98 -22.37 0.79
N HIS A 125 1.87 -22.89 0.25
CA HIS A 125 0.88 -23.61 1.02
C HIS A 125 1.46 -24.87 1.68
N GLU A 126 2.22 -25.68 0.92
CA GLU A 126 2.86 -26.89 1.45
C GLU A 126 3.86 -26.54 2.56
N ALA A 127 4.68 -25.51 2.38
CA ALA A 127 5.63 -25.05 3.39
C ALA A 127 4.93 -24.60 4.68
N ALA A 128 3.81 -23.88 4.54
CA ALA A 128 3.01 -23.44 5.68
C ALA A 128 2.38 -24.61 6.42
N GLN A 129 1.78 -25.56 5.69
CA GLN A 129 1.20 -26.78 6.24
C GLN A 129 2.24 -27.66 6.93
N ALA A 130 3.46 -27.74 6.38
CA ALA A 130 4.56 -28.50 6.98
C ALA A 130 5.13 -27.83 8.23
N LEU A 131 5.15 -26.49 8.27
CA LEU A 131 5.64 -25.73 9.42
C LEU A 131 4.63 -25.71 10.58
N GLN A 132 3.34 -25.61 10.29
CA GLN A 132 2.28 -25.50 11.29
C GLN A 132 2.34 -26.54 12.43
N PRO A 133 2.49 -27.86 12.17
CA PRO A 133 2.56 -28.86 13.25
C PRO A 133 3.88 -28.84 14.03
N LEU A 134 4.92 -28.15 13.53
CA LEU A 134 6.20 -27.99 14.22
C LEU A 134 6.19 -26.79 15.18
N LEU A 135 5.28 -25.84 14.97
CA LEU A 135 5.07 -24.73 15.87
C LEU A 135 4.25 -25.19 17.07
N ALA A 136 4.70 -24.83 18.27
CA ALA A 136 3.91 -25.05 19.47
C ALA A 136 2.58 -24.31 19.32
N PRO A 137 1.45 -24.92 19.74
CA PRO A 137 0.16 -24.25 19.72
C PRO A 137 0.30 -22.97 20.54
N SER A 138 0.28 -21.84 19.85
CA SER A 138 0.23 -20.54 20.47
C SER A 138 -1.23 -20.30 20.82
N GLU A 139 -1.55 -20.13 22.10
CA GLU A 139 -2.88 -19.68 22.53
C GLU A 139 -3.23 -18.41 21.72
N PRO A 140 -4.31 -18.43 20.91
CA PRO A 140 -4.66 -17.29 20.09
C PRO A 140 -4.93 -16.07 20.99
N GLY A 141 -4.08 -15.04 20.88
CA GLY A 141 -4.18 -13.81 21.67
C GLY A 141 -3.27 -13.73 22.91
N GLY A 142 -2.41 -14.73 23.17
CA GLY A 142 -1.45 -14.72 24.27
C GLY A 142 -0.20 -13.85 24.03
N PHE A 143 0.53 -13.56 25.11
CA PHE A 143 1.88 -12.96 25.02
C PHE A 143 2.81 -13.86 24.19
N GLY A 144 3.68 -13.24 23.38
CA GLY A 144 4.61 -14.01 22.54
C GLY A 144 4.02 -14.59 21.25
N ALA A 145 2.79 -14.24 20.87
CA ALA A 145 2.22 -14.63 19.58
C ALA A 145 3.15 -14.29 18.40
N LEU A 146 3.12 -15.13 17.36
CA LEU A 146 3.83 -14.92 16.11
C LEU A 146 2.81 -14.81 14.97
N ARG A 147 3.00 -13.86 14.06
CA ARG A 147 2.13 -13.71 12.89
C ARG A 147 2.89 -14.18 11.66
N LEU A 148 2.52 -15.35 11.13
CA LEU A 148 3.17 -15.93 9.97
C LEU A 148 2.62 -15.31 8.66
N HIS A 149 3.53 -14.87 7.80
CA HIS A 149 3.30 -14.40 6.45
C HIS A 149 4.06 -15.31 5.48
N LEU A 150 3.50 -15.62 4.32
CA LEU A 150 4.14 -16.49 3.33
C LEU A 150 4.62 -15.64 2.15
N TRP A 151 5.85 -15.86 1.71
CA TRP A 151 6.42 -15.13 0.58
C TRP A 151 7.31 -16.01 -0.29
N ALA A 152 7.49 -15.61 -1.54
CA ALA A 152 8.35 -16.31 -2.50
C ALA A 152 9.31 -15.31 -3.16
N THR A 153 10.58 -15.69 -3.26
CA THR A 153 11.63 -14.86 -3.85
C THR A 153 12.50 -15.68 -4.78
N ALA A 154 12.87 -15.08 -5.90
CA ALA A 154 13.86 -15.64 -6.82
C ALA A 154 14.91 -14.58 -7.12
N VAL A 155 16.18 -14.99 -7.26
CA VAL A 155 17.26 -14.07 -7.65
C VAL A 155 17.02 -13.54 -9.05
N ARG A 156 16.39 -14.35 -9.90
CA ARG A 156 16.02 -14.02 -11.29
C ARG A 156 14.68 -14.66 -11.60
N ARG A 157 13.88 -14.05 -12.46
CA ARG A 157 12.72 -14.75 -13.05
C ARG A 157 13.23 -15.89 -13.97
N PRO A 158 12.70 -17.11 -13.88
CA PRO A 158 13.09 -18.20 -14.75
C PRO A 158 12.69 -17.92 -16.21
N ALA A 159 13.35 -18.59 -17.16
CA ALA A 159 12.94 -18.55 -18.56
C ALA A 159 11.66 -19.37 -18.71
N LEU A 160 10.56 -18.70 -19.07
CA LEU A 160 9.22 -19.28 -19.16
C LEU A 160 8.73 -19.23 -20.61
N ALA A 161 7.97 -20.24 -21.02
CA ALA A 161 7.35 -20.34 -22.33
C ALA A 161 6.45 -19.13 -22.60
N GLY A 162 6.65 -18.48 -23.76
CA GLY A 162 5.92 -17.27 -24.16
C GLY A 162 6.33 -15.99 -23.41
N GLY A 163 7.25 -16.07 -22.45
CA GLY A 163 7.81 -14.90 -21.78
C GLY A 163 8.88 -14.21 -22.64
N PRO A 164 9.06 -12.88 -22.51
CA PRO A 164 10.15 -12.19 -23.18
C PRO A 164 11.49 -12.80 -22.73
N PRO A 165 12.40 -13.13 -23.66
CA PRO A 165 13.68 -13.70 -23.30
C PRO A 165 14.48 -12.71 -22.43
N GLY A 166 14.80 -13.12 -21.19
CA GLY A 166 15.91 -12.52 -20.44
C GLY A 166 15.59 -11.41 -19.43
N THR A 167 14.37 -11.25 -18.94
CA THR A 167 14.15 -10.37 -17.77
C THR A 167 14.77 -11.00 -16.52
N GLN A 168 16.04 -10.70 -16.22
CA GLN A 168 16.77 -11.20 -15.04
C GLN A 168 16.35 -10.52 -13.73
N GLU A 169 15.15 -9.94 -13.68
CA GLU A 169 14.65 -9.21 -12.52
C GLU A 169 14.46 -10.15 -11.33
N PRO A 170 14.88 -9.75 -10.11
CA PRO A 170 14.57 -10.51 -8.91
C PRO A 170 13.06 -10.52 -8.73
N PHE A 171 12.51 -11.71 -8.49
CA PHE A 171 11.07 -11.86 -8.29
C PHE A 171 10.74 -11.71 -6.80
N GLY A 172 9.77 -10.85 -6.48
CA GLY A 172 9.15 -10.76 -5.15
C GLY A 172 10.01 -10.12 -4.05
N VAL A 173 11.27 -9.77 -4.31
CA VAL A 173 12.18 -9.19 -3.29
C VAL A 173 11.72 -7.80 -2.85
N ARG A 174 11.40 -6.93 -3.81
CA ARG A 174 10.98 -5.55 -3.51
C ARG A 174 9.65 -5.55 -2.77
N GLU A 175 8.71 -6.36 -3.23
CA GLU A 175 7.41 -6.51 -2.59
C GLU A 175 7.55 -7.10 -1.18
N LEU A 176 8.48 -8.05 -0.95
CA LEU A 176 8.84 -8.52 0.39
C LEU A 176 9.33 -7.37 1.26
N LEU A 177 10.28 -6.56 0.77
CA LEU A 177 10.84 -5.43 1.51
C LEU A 177 9.75 -4.45 1.95
N THR A 178 8.86 -4.04 1.03
CA THR A 178 7.74 -3.16 1.32
C THR A 178 6.78 -3.76 2.35
N GLN A 179 6.47 -5.06 2.25
CA GLN A 179 5.61 -5.74 3.21
C GLN A 179 6.24 -5.81 4.60
N VAL A 180 7.55 -6.09 4.67
CA VAL A 180 8.27 -6.15 5.94
C VAL A 180 8.36 -4.77 6.59
N GLN A 181 8.63 -3.72 5.81
CA GLN A 181 8.58 -2.32 6.26
C GLN A 181 7.24 -1.97 6.90
N HIS A 182 6.14 -2.23 6.18
CA HIS A 182 4.80 -1.99 6.69
C HIS A 182 4.56 -2.78 7.97
N ALA A 183 4.91 -4.07 8.00
CA ALA A 183 4.70 -4.92 9.17
C ALA A 183 5.51 -4.45 10.40
N VAL A 184 6.74 -4.00 10.21
CA VAL A 184 7.60 -3.42 11.27
C VAL A 184 6.99 -2.14 11.82
N HIS A 185 6.55 -1.21 10.96
CA HIS A 185 5.89 0.03 11.39
C HIS A 185 4.61 -0.25 12.18
N ASP A 186 3.81 -1.20 11.69
CA ASP A 186 2.57 -1.61 12.33
C ASP A 186 2.82 -2.26 13.70
N TYR A 187 3.85 -3.12 13.79
CA TYR A 187 4.27 -3.75 15.03
C TYR A 187 4.76 -2.70 16.04
N ALA A 188 5.63 -1.77 15.64
CA ALA A 188 6.12 -0.68 16.49
C ALA A 188 4.95 0.18 17.02
N ARG A 189 3.97 0.51 16.18
CA ARG A 189 2.78 1.26 16.57
C ARG A 189 1.93 0.48 17.59
N ARG A 190 1.71 -0.82 17.36
CA ARG A 190 0.94 -1.70 18.26
C ARG A 190 1.64 -1.86 19.61
N SER A 191 2.92 -2.19 19.60
CA SER A 191 3.74 -2.35 20.80
C SER A 191 3.68 -1.10 21.68
N ARG A 192 3.93 0.10 21.11
CA ARG A 192 3.81 1.37 21.85
C ARG A 192 2.42 1.60 22.44
N LYS A 193 1.35 1.33 21.68
CA LYS A 193 -0.04 1.50 22.15
C LYS A 193 -0.38 0.52 23.27
N GLN A 194 0.08 -0.73 23.16
CA GLN A 194 -0.17 -1.78 24.12
C GLN A 194 0.63 -1.57 25.40
N SER A 195 1.91 -1.19 25.33
CA SER A 195 2.71 -0.84 26.51
C SER A 195 2.09 0.33 27.28
N ARG A 196 1.59 1.35 26.57
CA ARG A 196 0.83 2.45 27.22
C ARG A 196 -0.42 1.93 27.92
N ARG A 197 -1.22 1.09 27.26
CA ARG A 197 -2.44 0.51 27.85
C ARG A 197 -2.12 -0.39 29.06
N LEU A 198 -1.08 -1.21 28.98
CA LEU A 198 -0.64 -2.07 30.07
C LEU A 198 -0.19 -1.22 31.27
N ASN A 199 0.62 -0.19 31.05
CA ASN A 199 1.02 0.73 32.12
C ASN A 199 -0.18 1.45 32.73
N THR A 200 -1.17 1.82 31.90
CA THR A 200 -2.42 2.45 32.38
C THR A 200 -3.24 1.47 33.20
N LEU A 201 -3.35 0.20 32.76
CA LEU A 201 -4.05 -0.85 33.47
C LEU A 201 -3.37 -1.19 34.79
N VAL A 202 -2.05 -1.40 34.81
CA VAL A 202 -1.27 -1.65 36.03
C VAL A 202 -1.43 -0.50 37.01
N ALA A 203 -1.34 0.76 36.55
CA ALA A 203 -1.59 1.93 37.39
C ALA A 203 -3.03 1.95 37.93
N SER A 204 -4.03 1.64 37.10
CA SER A 204 -5.44 1.62 37.51
C SER A 204 -5.76 0.49 38.50
N THR A 205 -5.18 -0.70 38.31
CA THR A 205 -5.34 -1.85 39.20
C THR A 205 -4.63 -1.60 40.52
N ALA A 206 -3.43 -1.03 40.50
CA ALA A 206 -2.74 -0.62 41.72
C ALA A 206 -3.56 0.44 42.50
N GLY A 207 -4.15 1.40 41.78
CA GLY A 207 -5.09 2.37 42.35
C GLY A 207 -6.33 1.71 42.94
N LEU A 208 -6.96 0.77 42.22
CA LEU A 208 -8.15 0.05 42.68
C LEU A 208 -7.84 -0.82 43.90
N ILE A 209 -6.70 -1.53 43.92
CA ILE A 209 -6.25 -2.29 45.10
C ILE A 209 -6.04 -1.35 46.27
N GLY A 210 -5.44 -0.17 46.06
CA GLY A 210 -5.32 0.86 47.08
C GLY A 210 -6.68 1.29 47.66
N VAL A 211 -7.67 1.53 46.78
CA VAL A 211 -9.04 1.88 47.19
C VAL A 211 -9.74 0.70 47.87
N LEU A 212 -9.59 -0.52 47.39
CA LEU A 212 -10.19 -1.71 48.00
C LEU A 212 -9.59 -2.01 49.37
N LEU A 213 -8.29 -1.82 49.55
CA LEU A 213 -7.65 -1.94 50.87
C LEU A 213 -8.17 -0.85 51.81
N LEU A 214 -8.39 0.38 51.33
CA LEU A 214 -9.02 1.46 52.08
C LEU A 214 -10.49 1.15 52.43
N CYS A 215 -11.26 0.62 51.49
CA CYS A 215 -12.64 0.21 51.72
C CYS A 215 -12.71 -1.02 52.63
N LEU A 216 -11.76 -1.95 52.53
CA LEU A 216 -11.69 -3.13 53.39
C LEU A 216 -11.33 -2.73 54.82
N THR A 217 -10.46 -1.74 55.04
CA THR A 217 -10.22 -1.22 56.39
C THR A 217 -11.48 -0.56 56.96
N VAL A 218 -12.25 0.17 56.13
CA VAL A 218 -13.58 0.71 56.52
C VAL A 218 -14.59 -0.41 56.79
N VAL A 219 -14.69 -1.41 55.92
CA VAL A 219 -15.63 -2.52 56.06
C VAL A 219 -15.25 -3.41 57.21
N LEU A 220 -13.98 -3.74 57.46
CA LEU A 220 -13.56 -4.52 58.63
C LEU A 220 -13.84 -3.77 59.94
N ALA A 221 -13.80 -2.43 59.93
CA ALA A 221 -14.29 -1.62 61.04
C ALA A 221 -15.83 -1.75 61.22
N PHE A 222 -16.59 -2.03 60.15
CA PHE A 222 -18.05 -2.19 60.18
C PHE A 222 -18.54 -3.66 60.33
N ARG A 223 -17.81 -4.65 59.81
CA ARG A 223 -18.23 -6.06 59.64
C ARG A 223 -17.96 -6.92 60.86
N SER A 224 -17.40 -6.37 61.93
CA SER A 224 -17.36 -7.04 63.24
C SER A 224 -18.75 -7.23 63.88
N THR A 225 -19.84 -6.94 63.16
CA THR A 225 -21.21 -6.92 63.69
C THR A 225 -22.17 -7.92 63.05
N ASN A 226 -21.83 -8.66 61.99
CA ASN A 226 -22.79 -9.62 61.43
C ASN A 226 -22.16 -10.70 60.54
N ARG A 227 -22.25 -11.97 60.94
CA ARG A 227 -21.85 -13.11 60.11
C ARG A 227 -22.56 -14.41 60.53
N ASP A 228 -23.67 -14.71 59.87
CA ASP A 228 -24.20 -16.06 59.59
C ASP A 228 -24.72 -15.97 58.14
N GLY A 229 -24.65 -16.93 57.21
CA GLY A 229 -24.25 -18.33 57.14
C GLY A 229 -24.99 -18.82 55.89
N ASN A 230 -24.30 -19.16 54.79
CA ASN A 230 -24.98 -19.49 53.53
C ASN A 230 -24.43 -20.78 52.91
N THR A 231 -25.35 -21.69 52.62
CA THR A 231 -25.16 -23.02 52.06
C THR A 231 -25.19 -23.01 50.53
N ILE A 232 -24.43 -23.93 49.92
CA ILE A 232 -24.27 -24.11 48.47
C ILE A 232 -25.36 -25.04 47.95
N PRO A 233 -26.05 -24.73 46.82
CA PRO A 233 -27.07 -25.62 46.25
C PRO A 233 -26.44 -26.73 45.38
N PRO A 234 -27.13 -27.88 45.23
CA PRO A 234 -26.62 -29.03 44.48
C PRO A 234 -26.78 -28.88 42.95
N ALA A 235 -25.98 -29.68 42.23
CA ALA A 235 -25.75 -29.64 40.79
C ALA A 235 -27.01 -29.90 39.93
N SER A 236 -27.24 -29.01 38.96
CA SER A 236 -28.32 -29.06 37.97
C SER A 236 -27.92 -29.75 36.66
N GLU A 237 -28.96 -30.18 35.93
CA GLU A 237 -29.04 -30.77 34.58
C GLU A 237 -28.04 -30.27 33.52
N PRO A 238 -27.77 -31.09 32.48
CA PRO A 238 -26.88 -30.74 31.37
C PRO A 238 -27.32 -29.44 30.69
N TRP A 239 -26.47 -28.42 30.76
CA TRP A 239 -26.77 -27.06 30.32
C TRP A 239 -26.93 -26.97 28.78
N PRO A 240 -28.04 -26.39 28.26
CA PRO A 240 -28.20 -26.07 26.83
C PRO A 240 -27.17 -25.05 26.30
N ALA A 241 -26.35 -24.48 27.17
CA ALA A 241 -25.26 -23.58 26.84
C ALA A 241 -24.16 -24.20 25.96
N GLY A 242 -24.00 -25.54 26.01
CA GLY A 242 -22.96 -26.23 25.24
C GLY A 242 -23.16 -26.11 23.73
N ASP A 243 -24.38 -26.36 23.25
CA ASP A 243 -24.68 -26.36 21.81
C ASP A 243 -24.57 -24.96 21.20
N LEU A 244 -25.02 -23.92 21.91
CA LEU A 244 -24.91 -22.53 21.46
C LEU A 244 -23.45 -22.07 21.35
N LEU A 245 -22.57 -22.53 22.24
CA LEU A 245 -21.14 -22.23 22.15
C LEU A 245 -20.50 -22.89 20.93
N VAL A 246 -20.83 -24.16 20.65
CA VAL A 246 -20.33 -24.88 19.47
C VAL A 246 -20.82 -24.22 18.18
N GLN A 247 -22.10 -23.85 18.11
CA GLN A 247 -22.66 -23.13 16.96
C GLN A 247 -21.98 -21.77 16.75
N GLY A 248 -21.77 -21.00 17.84
CA GLY A 248 -21.05 -19.74 17.78
C GLY A 248 -19.62 -19.87 17.27
N GLN A 249 -18.88 -20.88 17.73
CA GLN A 249 -17.52 -21.17 17.25
C GLN A 249 -17.50 -21.58 15.77
N SER A 250 -18.46 -22.41 15.33
CA SER A 250 -18.60 -22.80 13.92
C SER A 250 -18.89 -21.59 13.04
N ALA A 251 -19.85 -20.75 13.43
CA ALA A 251 -20.19 -19.54 12.68
C ALA A 251 -19.02 -18.54 12.62
N ALA A 252 -18.23 -18.42 13.70
CA ALA A 252 -17.01 -17.62 13.70
C ALA A 252 -15.95 -18.18 12.73
N ALA A 253 -15.81 -19.51 12.63
CA ALA A 253 -14.90 -20.14 11.69
C ALA A 253 -15.33 -19.92 10.22
N ASP A 254 -16.62 -20.06 9.93
CA ASP A 254 -17.17 -19.79 8.60
C ASP A 254 -17.00 -18.31 8.20
N ALA A 255 -17.25 -17.38 9.11
CA ALA A 255 -17.04 -15.96 8.87
C ALA A 255 -15.57 -15.60 8.57
N ARG A 256 -14.63 -16.22 9.30
CA ARG A 256 -13.19 -16.08 9.01
C ARG A 256 -12.81 -16.67 7.66
N ARG A 257 -13.41 -17.80 7.25
CA ARG A 257 -13.21 -18.37 5.91
C ARG A 257 -13.68 -17.43 4.81
N LEU A 258 -14.81 -16.75 5.01
CA LEU A 258 -15.31 -15.74 4.08
C LEU A 258 -14.40 -14.50 4.03
N LEU A 259 -13.93 -14.01 5.18
CA LEU A 259 -12.99 -12.89 5.24
C LEU A 259 -11.63 -13.20 4.61
N SER A 260 -11.21 -14.47 4.58
CA SER A 260 -9.99 -14.90 3.88
C SER A 260 -10.19 -15.14 2.38
N PHE A 261 -11.43 -15.03 1.88
CA PHE A 261 -11.80 -15.27 0.48
C PHE A 261 -11.42 -16.67 -0.03
N ALA A 262 -11.26 -17.63 0.89
CA ALA A 262 -10.91 -19.01 0.53
C ALA A 262 -12.04 -19.64 -0.30
N GLY A 263 -11.74 -20.01 -1.55
CA GLY A 263 -12.68 -20.62 -2.49
C GLY A 263 -13.47 -19.65 -3.37
N PHE A 264 -13.18 -18.34 -3.31
CA PHE A 264 -13.84 -17.31 -4.13
C PHE A 264 -12.92 -16.66 -5.16
N VAL A 265 -11.62 -16.95 -5.11
CA VAL A 265 -10.67 -16.54 -6.13
C VAL A 265 -10.60 -17.64 -7.20
N SER A 266 -10.64 -17.25 -8.47
CA SER A 266 -10.49 -18.16 -9.62
C SER A 266 -9.20 -18.97 -9.54
N ALA A 267 -9.16 -20.11 -10.26
CA ALA A 267 -7.99 -20.99 -10.27
C ALA A 267 -6.71 -20.29 -10.75
N ASP A 268 -6.82 -19.27 -11.61
CA ASP A 268 -5.70 -18.46 -12.08
C ASP A 268 -5.27 -17.37 -11.06
N GLY A 269 -5.97 -17.22 -9.93
CA GLY A 269 -5.66 -16.27 -8.87
C GLY A 269 -5.98 -14.81 -9.20
N ARG A 270 -6.62 -14.53 -10.35
CA ARG A 270 -6.73 -13.16 -10.88
C ARG A 270 -8.09 -12.51 -10.72
N THR A 271 -9.14 -13.31 -10.58
CA THR A 271 -10.52 -12.80 -10.53
C THR A 271 -11.24 -13.34 -9.31
N THR A 272 -11.83 -12.43 -8.55
CA THR A 272 -12.68 -12.78 -7.40
C THR A 272 -14.13 -12.91 -7.87
N ASP A 273 -14.79 -14.02 -7.55
CA ASP A 273 -16.22 -14.25 -7.76
C ASP A 273 -17.03 -13.49 -6.68
N TRP A 274 -17.04 -12.16 -6.83
CA TRP A 274 -17.70 -11.23 -5.93
C TRP A 274 -19.20 -11.52 -5.75
N PRO A 275 -19.99 -11.83 -6.79
CA PRO A 275 -21.42 -12.14 -6.62
C PRO A 275 -21.66 -13.37 -5.75
N ARG A 276 -20.86 -14.43 -5.91
CA ARG A 276 -20.97 -15.62 -5.06
C ARG A 276 -20.52 -15.32 -3.63
N TRP A 277 -19.35 -14.70 -3.46
CA TRP A 277 -18.85 -14.32 -2.13
C TRP A 277 -19.84 -13.44 -1.38
N HIS A 278 -20.46 -12.49 -2.07
CA HIS A 278 -21.42 -11.56 -1.49
C HIS A 278 -22.65 -12.27 -0.94
N ARG A 279 -23.22 -13.24 -1.68
CA ARG A 279 -24.37 -14.04 -1.19
C ARG A 279 -24.00 -14.80 0.09
N ASP A 280 -22.89 -15.54 0.05
CA ASP A 280 -22.42 -16.33 1.20
C ASP A 280 -22.12 -15.43 2.42
N ALA A 281 -21.60 -14.21 2.18
CA ALA A 281 -21.35 -13.22 3.23
C ALA A 281 -22.65 -12.68 3.85
N GLN A 282 -23.71 -12.42 3.07
CA GLN A 282 -24.99 -11.97 3.61
C GLN A 282 -25.63 -13.05 4.49
N GLU A 283 -25.63 -14.31 4.05
CA GLU A 283 -26.12 -15.45 4.85
C GLU A 283 -25.36 -15.55 6.18
N ALA A 284 -24.03 -15.41 6.16
CA ALA A 284 -23.21 -15.42 7.37
C ALA A 284 -23.51 -14.24 8.30
N ILE A 285 -23.70 -13.02 7.77
CA ILE A 285 -24.03 -11.82 8.57
C ILE A 285 -25.34 -12.01 9.34
N GLU A 286 -26.37 -12.56 8.70
CA GLU A 286 -27.66 -12.85 9.32
C GLU A 286 -27.54 -13.93 10.41
N HIS A 287 -26.84 -15.02 10.10
CA HIS A 287 -26.62 -16.12 11.04
C HIS A 287 -25.86 -15.66 12.29
N LEU A 288 -24.78 -14.89 12.13
CA LEU A 288 -24.02 -14.30 13.25
C LEU A 288 -24.90 -13.38 14.11
N GLY A 289 -25.76 -12.58 13.48
CA GLY A 289 -26.68 -11.69 14.18
C GLY A 289 -27.66 -12.44 15.08
N SER A 290 -28.25 -13.52 14.56
CA SER A 290 -29.17 -14.39 15.30
C SER A 290 -28.49 -15.09 16.48
N LEU A 291 -27.34 -15.73 16.25
CA LEU A 291 -26.58 -16.42 17.30
C LEU A 291 -26.13 -15.46 18.41
N ARG A 292 -25.69 -14.25 18.05
CA ARG A 292 -25.30 -13.23 19.01
C ARG A 292 -26.45 -12.82 19.93
N ALA A 293 -27.66 -12.67 19.39
CA ALA A 293 -28.84 -12.34 20.17
C ALA A 293 -29.20 -13.47 21.16
N GLN A 294 -29.09 -14.73 20.73
CA GLN A 294 -29.33 -15.91 21.58
C GLN A 294 -28.30 -16.01 22.71
N LEU A 295 -27.00 -15.92 22.40
CA LEU A 295 -25.92 -15.94 23.39
C LEU A 295 -26.04 -14.81 24.42
N ALA A 296 -26.44 -13.62 23.97
CA ALA A 296 -26.67 -12.48 24.86
C ALA A 296 -27.87 -12.69 25.80
N ALA A 297 -28.97 -13.29 25.31
CA ALA A 297 -30.15 -13.60 26.12
C ALA A 297 -29.82 -14.59 27.25
N GLU A 298 -29.02 -15.62 26.94
CA GLU A 298 -28.57 -16.64 27.89
C GLU A 298 -27.39 -16.18 28.78
N ARG A 299 -26.85 -14.98 28.55
CA ARG A 299 -25.65 -14.44 29.23
C ARG A 299 -24.42 -15.34 29.11
N ILE A 300 -24.29 -16.04 27.99
CA ILE A 300 -23.20 -16.99 27.73
C ILE A 300 -22.08 -16.28 26.96
N GLY A 301 -20.84 -16.43 27.45
CA GLY A 301 -19.63 -16.15 26.66
C GLY A 301 -19.52 -14.73 26.09
N ALA A 302 -19.36 -13.72 26.96
CA ALA A 302 -19.21 -12.32 26.56
C ALA A 302 -18.07 -12.10 25.54
N MET A 303 -16.97 -12.86 25.65
CA MET A 303 -15.86 -12.81 24.71
C MET A 303 -16.26 -13.28 23.30
N LEU A 304 -16.94 -14.43 23.20
CA LEU A 304 -17.45 -14.96 21.93
C LEU A 304 -18.48 -14.00 21.31
N THR A 305 -19.38 -13.46 22.12
CA THR A 305 -20.36 -12.45 21.68
C THR A 305 -19.68 -11.22 21.06
N GLY A 306 -18.58 -10.76 21.64
CA GLY A 306 -17.77 -9.67 21.09
C GLY A 306 -17.09 -10.03 19.77
N GLU A 307 -16.50 -11.22 19.70
CA GLU A 307 -15.87 -11.74 18.48
C GLU A 307 -16.87 -11.86 17.31
N LEU A 308 -18.06 -12.42 17.55
CA LEU A 308 -19.09 -12.54 16.52
C LEU A 308 -19.54 -11.17 16.01
N LEU A 309 -19.63 -10.17 16.89
CA LEU A 309 -19.94 -8.80 16.49
C LEU A 309 -18.85 -8.18 15.59
N ASP A 310 -17.58 -8.39 15.94
CA ASP A 310 -16.46 -7.88 15.16
C ASP A 310 -16.40 -8.55 13.77
N LEU A 311 -16.60 -9.87 13.70
CA LEU A 311 -16.69 -10.61 12.44
C LEU A 311 -17.89 -10.16 11.58
N GLN A 312 -19.06 -9.99 12.21
CA GLN A 312 -20.26 -9.50 11.52
C GLN A 312 -20.03 -8.11 10.91
N ARG A 313 -19.40 -7.20 11.66
CA ARG A 313 -19.06 -5.84 11.17
C ARG A 313 -18.05 -5.89 10.03
N ALA A 314 -17.02 -6.72 10.15
CA ALA A 314 -16.01 -6.87 9.10
C ALA A 314 -16.62 -7.38 7.79
N LEU A 315 -17.44 -8.44 7.84
CA LEU A 315 -18.13 -8.95 6.66
C LEU A 315 -19.08 -7.91 6.07
N ALA A 316 -19.88 -7.23 6.90
CA ALA A 316 -20.82 -6.21 6.44
C ALA A 316 -20.10 -5.06 5.72
N LEU A 317 -18.97 -4.59 6.25
CA LEU A 317 -18.18 -3.52 5.65
C LEU A 317 -17.63 -3.90 4.27
N VAL A 318 -17.11 -5.12 4.11
CA VAL A 318 -16.59 -5.59 2.80
C VAL A 318 -17.73 -5.78 1.80
N SER A 319 -18.83 -6.37 2.27
CA SER A 319 -20.02 -6.63 1.48
C SER A 319 -20.63 -5.33 0.95
N GLN A 320 -20.79 -4.34 1.81
CA GLN A 320 -21.25 -3.00 1.46
C GLN A 320 -20.36 -2.32 0.42
N ARG A 321 -19.02 -2.42 0.54
CA ARG A 321 -18.10 -1.84 -0.46
C ARG A 321 -18.24 -2.53 -1.80
N ALA A 322 -18.38 -3.85 -1.83
CA ALA A 322 -18.60 -4.60 -3.06
C ALA A 322 -19.93 -4.19 -3.74
N GLU A 323 -21.00 -3.96 -2.97
CA GLU A 323 -22.27 -3.43 -3.47
C GLU A 323 -22.10 -2.01 -4.05
N LEU A 324 -21.47 -1.09 -3.31
CA LEU A 324 -21.27 0.30 -3.73
C LEU A 324 -20.52 0.42 -5.07
N PHE A 325 -19.54 -0.45 -5.33
CA PHE A 325 -18.78 -0.48 -6.58
C PHE A 325 -19.41 -1.34 -7.69
N GLY A 326 -20.51 -2.02 -7.40
CA GLY A 326 -21.18 -2.93 -8.34
C GLY A 326 -20.46 -4.26 -8.56
N LEU A 327 -19.48 -4.60 -7.71
CA LEU A 327 -18.75 -5.87 -7.77
C LEU A 327 -19.65 -7.05 -7.38
N ALA A 328 -20.59 -6.83 -6.46
CA ALA A 328 -21.56 -7.84 -6.03
C ALA A 328 -22.62 -8.20 -7.10
N GLY A 329 -22.63 -7.51 -8.24
CA GLY A 329 -23.72 -7.58 -9.22
C GLY A 329 -24.92 -6.71 -8.83
N GLU A 330 -26.08 -6.99 -9.42
CA GLU A 330 -27.31 -6.26 -9.14
C GLU A 330 -27.92 -6.73 -7.81
N VAL A 331 -27.92 -5.86 -6.80
CA VAL A 331 -28.53 -6.12 -5.49
C VAL A 331 -29.82 -5.32 -5.36
N LYS A 332 -30.95 -6.03 -5.18
CA LYS A 332 -32.28 -5.41 -5.16
C LYS A 332 -32.39 -4.37 -4.04
N GLY A 333 -32.69 -3.12 -4.42
CA GLY A 333 -32.84 -2.00 -3.49
C GLY A 333 -31.53 -1.42 -2.96
N ARG A 334 -30.38 -1.88 -3.46
CA ARG A 334 -29.05 -1.36 -3.12
C ARG A 334 -28.27 -1.05 -4.40
N PRO A 335 -28.44 0.16 -4.98
CA PRO A 335 -27.74 0.51 -6.19
C PRO A 335 -26.23 0.64 -5.96
N ALA A 336 -25.45 0.39 -7.02
CA ALA A 336 -24.01 0.62 -7.07
C ALA A 336 -23.70 2.12 -7.18
N ALA A 337 -23.98 2.87 -6.12
CA ALA A 337 -23.96 4.33 -6.11
C ALA A 337 -22.57 4.93 -6.41
N LEU A 338 -21.49 4.18 -6.21
CA LEU A 338 -20.11 4.58 -6.52
C LEU A 338 -19.56 3.96 -7.82
N HIS A 339 -20.39 3.27 -8.59
CA HIS A 339 -20.04 2.78 -9.91
C HIS A 339 -20.37 3.82 -10.98
N PHE A 340 -19.35 4.34 -11.65
CA PHE A 340 -19.50 5.29 -12.75
C PHE A 340 -19.33 4.56 -14.09
N ALA A 341 -20.18 4.89 -15.06
CA ALA A 341 -20.09 4.38 -16.42
C ALA A 341 -18.76 4.79 -17.09
N ALA A 342 -18.39 4.10 -18.16
CA ALA A 342 -17.19 4.45 -18.93
C ALA A 342 -17.37 5.77 -19.69
N GLU A 343 -18.59 6.07 -20.14
CA GLU A 343 -18.91 7.33 -20.80
C GLU A 343 -19.02 8.45 -19.74
N PRO A 344 -18.32 9.58 -19.94
CA PRO A 344 -18.36 10.69 -19.00
C PRO A 344 -19.75 11.33 -19.00
N ILE A 345 -20.28 11.58 -17.80
CA ILE A 345 -21.55 12.29 -17.60
C ILE A 345 -21.40 13.73 -18.11
N PRO A 346 -22.29 14.24 -18.98
CA PRO A 346 -22.24 15.64 -19.38
C PRO A 346 -22.23 16.57 -18.17
N PHE A 347 -21.37 17.61 -18.19
CA PHE A 347 -21.20 18.49 -17.03
C PHE A 347 -22.53 19.13 -16.55
N GLY A 348 -23.44 19.45 -17.47
CA GLY A 348 -24.77 19.99 -17.14
C GLY A 348 -25.68 19.04 -16.34
N GLU A 349 -25.44 17.73 -16.42
CA GLU A 349 -26.19 16.70 -15.69
C GLU A 349 -25.48 16.23 -14.41
N LEU A 350 -24.16 16.52 -14.31
CA LEU A 350 -23.29 16.05 -13.23
C LEU A 350 -23.85 16.35 -11.85
N ARG A 351 -24.33 17.58 -11.62
CA ARG A 351 -24.86 18.00 -10.31
C ARG A 351 -26.04 17.14 -9.87
N ALA A 352 -27.04 16.96 -10.74
CA ALA A 352 -28.22 16.18 -10.42
C ALA A 352 -27.87 14.71 -10.12
N GLU A 353 -26.94 14.15 -10.91
CA GLU A 353 -26.46 12.79 -10.73
C GLU A 353 -25.68 12.60 -9.41
N MET A 354 -24.82 13.55 -9.03
CA MET A 354 -24.07 13.47 -7.77
C MET A 354 -24.98 13.55 -6.54
N VAL A 355 -25.98 14.44 -6.59
CA VAL A 355 -27.03 14.53 -5.54
C VAL A 355 -27.77 13.20 -5.42
N ALA A 356 -28.21 12.63 -6.54
CA ALA A 356 -28.91 11.36 -6.55
C ALA A 356 -28.07 10.22 -5.95
N ARG A 357 -26.78 10.16 -6.29
CA ARG A 357 -25.85 9.14 -5.74
C ARG A 357 -25.59 9.31 -4.26
N LEU A 358 -25.35 10.52 -3.76
CA LEU A 358 -25.19 10.74 -2.32
C LEU A 358 -26.46 10.40 -1.55
N MET A 359 -27.63 10.78 -2.08
CA MET A 359 -28.92 10.41 -1.49
C MET A 359 -29.10 8.88 -1.47
N GLN A 360 -28.75 8.18 -2.55
CA GLN A 360 -28.75 6.72 -2.60
C GLN A 360 -27.82 6.09 -1.56
N ILE A 361 -26.62 6.66 -1.35
CA ILE A 361 -25.69 6.21 -0.32
C ILE A 361 -26.32 6.37 1.06
N GLN A 362 -26.85 7.56 1.38
CA GLN A 362 -27.45 7.84 2.67
C GLN A 362 -28.69 6.98 2.96
N GLN A 363 -29.52 6.71 1.94
CA GLN A 363 -30.75 5.93 2.10
C GLN A 363 -30.49 4.43 2.18
N SER A 364 -29.68 3.90 1.26
CA SER A 364 -29.46 2.45 1.16
C SER A 364 -28.41 1.96 2.16
N TYR A 365 -27.57 2.89 2.65
CA TYR A 365 -26.44 2.60 3.52
C TYR A 365 -26.32 3.61 4.67
N PRO A 366 -27.29 3.67 5.59
CA PRO A 366 -27.31 4.68 6.66
C PRO A 366 -26.15 4.56 7.65
N GLN A 367 -25.51 3.39 7.72
CA GLN A 367 -24.32 3.13 8.53
C GLN A 367 -23.02 3.22 7.70
N PHE A 368 -23.08 3.76 6.49
CA PHE A 368 -21.88 3.93 5.66
C PHE A 368 -20.91 4.86 6.37
N GLU A 369 -19.85 4.26 6.88
CA GLU A 369 -18.70 4.97 7.38
C GLU A 369 -17.52 4.70 6.46
N VAL A 370 -16.76 5.74 6.15
CA VAL A 370 -15.53 5.63 5.39
C VAL A 370 -14.41 5.11 6.30
N GLN A 371 -14.58 3.90 6.82
CA GLN A 371 -13.62 3.21 7.67
C GLN A 371 -12.56 2.52 6.83
N GLN A 372 -11.37 2.31 7.39
CA GLN A 372 -10.36 1.45 6.77
C GLN A 372 -10.88 0.00 6.69
N LEU A 373 -10.44 -0.72 5.65
CA LEU A 373 -10.75 -2.15 5.51
C LEU A 373 -10.24 -2.94 6.73
N PRO A 374 -10.98 -3.97 7.18
CA PRO A 374 -10.50 -4.93 8.15
C PRO A 374 -9.14 -5.50 7.76
N ARG A 375 -8.24 -5.65 8.74
CA ARG A 375 -6.85 -6.09 8.52
C ARG A 375 -6.75 -7.57 8.16
N GLU A 376 -7.84 -8.30 8.37
CA GLU A 376 -8.02 -9.72 8.13
C GLU A 376 -8.22 -10.04 6.64
N ILE A 377 -8.55 -9.02 5.83
CA ILE A 377 -8.80 -9.18 4.40
C ILE A 377 -7.48 -9.45 3.66
N PRO A 378 -7.43 -10.44 2.76
CA PRO A 378 -6.28 -10.68 1.91
C PRO A 378 -5.89 -9.41 1.14
N LEU A 379 -4.59 -9.16 1.03
CA LEU A 379 -4.08 -7.98 0.33
C LEU A 379 -4.59 -7.86 -1.11
N GLY A 380 -4.74 -8.99 -1.82
CA GLY A 380 -5.29 -9.00 -3.19
C GLY A 380 -6.70 -8.43 -3.26
N ILE A 381 -7.56 -8.81 -2.33
CA ILE A 381 -8.95 -8.34 -2.24
C ILE A 381 -9.00 -6.86 -1.83
N ALA A 382 -8.20 -6.47 -0.84
CA ALA A 382 -8.10 -5.08 -0.43
C ALA A 382 -7.67 -4.21 -1.62
N ARG A 383 -6.71 -4.69 -2.42
CA ARG A 383 -6.25 -4.03 -3.63
C ARG A 383 -7.33 -3.97 -4.72
N GLU A 384 -8.11 -5.03 -4.95
CA GLU A 384 -9.24 -4.99 -5.89
C GLU A 384 -10.26 -3.91 -5.53
N LEU A 385 -10.64 -3.80 -4.24
CA LEU A 385 -11.55 -2.76 -3.77
C LEU A 385 -10.96 -1.35 -3.89
N GLN A 386 -9.66 -1.19 -3.62
CA GLN A 386 -8.96 0.08 -3.78
C GLN A 386 -8.81 0.47 -5.25
N ASP A 387 -8.50 -0.48 -6.13
CA ASP A 387 -8.40 -0.28 -7.57
C ASP A 387 -9.77 0.11 -8.14
N ALA A 388 -10.86 -0.52 -7.67
CA ALA A 388 -12.23 -0.12 -8.01
C ALA A 388 -12.53 1.32 -7.57
N ALA A 389 -12.12 1.72 -6.36
CA ALA A 389 -12.25 3.10 -5.89
C ALA A 389 -11.46 4.08 -6.77
N ARG A 390 -10.21 3.77 -7.11
CA ARG A 390 -9.35 4.59 -7.98
C ARG A 390 -9.94 4.78 -9.37
N VAL A 391 -10.38 3.70 -10.02
CA VAL A 391 -10.99 3.76 -11.36
C VAL A 391 -12.24 4.63 -11.35
N ASN A 392 -13.09 4.47 -10.32
CA ASN A 392 -14.29 5.29 -10.18
C ASN A 392 -13.98 6.75 -9.84
N TYR A 393 -12.90 7.01 -9.10
CA TYR A 393 -12.41 8.37 -8.85
C TYR A 393 -11.95 9.05 -10.15
N GLU A 394 -11.17 8.37 -10.99
CA GLU A 394 -10.72 8.91 -12.28
C GLU A 394 -11.92 9.24 -13.20
N LYS A 395 -12.92 8.34 -13.26
CA LYS A 395 -14.16 8.58 -14.00
C LYS A 395 -14.96 9.77 -13.45
N LEU A 396 -14.98 9.94 -12.12
CA LEU A 396 -15.64 11.07 -11.47
C LEU A 396 -14.94 12.41 -11.79
N LEU A 397 -13.61 12.42 -11.96
CA LEU A 397 -12.85 13.63 -12.30
C LEU A 397 -13.06 14.08 -13.76
N ALA A 398 -13.18 13.12 -14.68
CA ALA A 398 -13.20 13.37 -16.13
C ALA A 398 -14.16 14.49 -16.59
N PRO A 399 -15.45 14.53 -16.20
CA PRO A 399 -16.35 15.58 -16.68
C PRO A 399 -15.99 16.98 -16.16
N VAL A 400 -15.42 17.09 -14.95
CA VAL A 400 -14.96 18.37 -14.40
C VAL A 400 -13.68 18.83 -15.09
N GLN A 401 -12.76 17.92 -15.40
CA GLN A 401 -11.56 18.22 -16.18
C GLN A 401 -11.92 18.72 -17.59
N GLN A 402 -12.93 18.12 -18.24
CA GLN A 402 -13.43 18.55 -19.54
C GLN A 402 -14.04 19.95 -19.49
N GLU A 403 -14.85 20.27 -18.46
CA GLU A 403 -15.41 21.61 -18.28
C GLU A 403 -14.31 22.65 -18.01
N ILE A 404 -13.31 22.32 -17.20
CA ILE A 404 -12.14 23.18 -16.95
C ILE A 404 -11.43 23.46 -18.28
N ARG A 405 -11.15 22.43 -19.09
CA ARG A 405 -10.54 22.61 -20.42
C ARG A 405 -11.38 23.54 -21.30
N ALA A 406 -12.67 23.27 -21.44
CA ALA A 406 -13.56 24.07 -22.27
C ALA A 406 -13.64 25.54 -21.82
N ARG A 407 -13.49 25.81 -20.52
CA ARG A 407 -13.37 27.18 -20.00
C ARG A 407 -12.03 27.81 -20.32
N LEU A 408 -10.93 27.09 -20.13
CA LEU A 408 -9.59 27.59 -20.48
C LEU A 408 -9.47 27.92 -21.96
N GLU A 409 -10.01 27.07 -22.83
CA GLU A 409 -10.05 27.33 -24.27
C GLU A 409 -10.88 28.58 -24.60
N ARG A 410 -12.02 28.80 -23.94
CA ARG A 410 -12.82 30.03 -24.14
C ARG A 410 -12.12 31.29 -23.64
N LEU A 411 -11.48 31.22 -22.47
CA LEU A 411 -10.78 32.36 -21.86
C LEU A 411 -9.47 32.69 -22.57
N GLY A 412 -8.78 31.68 -23.11
CA GLY A 412 -7.48 31.80 -23.76
C GLY A 412 -7.50 31.75 -25.29
N GLU A 413 -8.67 31.94 -25.91
CA GLU A 413 -8.83 31.92 -27.37
C GLU A 413 -8.27 30.64 -28.04
N GLY A 414 -8.56 29.49 -27.44
CA GLY A 414 -8.10 28.16 -27.86
C GLY A 414 -6.71 27.78 -27.37
N LYS A 415 -6.05 28.62 -26.54
CA LYS A 415 -4.74 28.32 -25.96
C LYS A 415 -4.80 28.34 -24.44
N GLU A 416 -4.04 27.45 -23.82
CA GLU A 416 -3.81 27.48 -22.38
C GLU A 416 -2.81 28.60 -22.05
N THR A 417 -3.24 29.60 -21.28
CA THR A 417 -2.40 30.74 -20.89
C THR A 417 -2.45 30.98 -19.38
N VAL A 418 -1.42 31.63 -18.84
CA VAL A 418 -1.37 32.03 -17.42
C VAL A 418 -2.57 32.91 -17.06
N GLN A 419 -2.97 33.80 -17.98
CA GLN A 419 -4.10 34.69 -17.78
C GLN A 419 -5.43 33.94 -17.72
N ALA A 420 -5.66 33.00 -18.64
CA ALA A 420 -6.86 32.16 -18.65
C ALA A 420 -7.00 31.35 -17.35
N TRP A 421 -5.90 30.80 -16.83
CA TRP A 421 -5.90 30.10 -15.54
C TRP A 421 -6.25 31.01 -14.36
N ARG A 422 -5.71 32.24 -14.33
CA ARG A 422 -6.04 33.22 -13.28
C ARG A 422 -7.50 33.62 -13.32
N GLU A 423 -8.01 33.94 -14.51
CA GLU A 423 -9.43 34.29 -14.69
C GLU A 423 -10.36 33.13 -14.32
N LEU A 424 -9.96 31.88 -14.63
CA LEU A 424 -10.69 30.70 -14.20
C LEU A 424 -10.69 30.57 -12.66
N ALA A 425 -9.53 30.77 -12.03
CA ALA A 425 -9.36 30.70 -10.58
C ALA A 425 -10.18 31.75 -9.85
N ASP A 426 -10.02 33.02 -10.24
CA ASP A 426 -10.66 34.17 -9.60
C ASP A 426 -12.17 34.26 -9.91
N GLY A 427 -12.60 33.68 -11.03
CA GLY A 427 -13.99 33.69 -11.48
C GLY A 427 -14.77 32.44 -11.07
N TRP A 428 -14.66 31.38 -11.87
CA TRP A 428 -15.53 30.22 -11.73
C TRP A 428 -15.17 29.35 -10.52
N LEU A 429 -13.87 29.08 -10.30
CA LEU A 429 -13.42 28.20 -9.21
C LEU A 429 -13.67 28.82 -7.82
N ALA A 430 -13.46 30.14 -7.67
CA ALA A 430 -13.71 30.86 -6.42
C ALA A 430 -15.20 31.16 -6.14
N GLY A 431 -16.12 30.82 -7.04
CA GLY A 431 -17.53 31.16 -6.91
C GLY A 431 -18.47 30.02 -7.33
N PRO A 432 -19.04 30.05 -8.55
CA PRO A 432 -20.08 29.09 -8.96
C PRO A 432 -19.67 27.62 -8.81
N ALA A 433 -18.40 27.27 -9.07
CA ALA A 433 -17.93 25.89 -8.95
C ALA A 433 -18.11 25.32 -7.54
N GLU A 434 -17.95 26.15 -6.51
CA GLU A 434 -18.08 25.71 -5.12
C GLU A 434 -19.50 25.20 -4.82
N ALA A 435 -20.51 25.90 -5.34
CA ALA A 435 -21.91 25.54 -5.19
C ALA A 435 -22.32 24.40 -6.14
N ASP A 436 -21.89 24.45 -7.40
CA ASP A 436 -22.28 23.48 -8.42
C ASP A 436 -21.65 22.10 -8.21
N LEU A 437 -20.46 22.04 -7.60
CA LEU A 437 -19.69 20.81 -7.37
C LEU A 437 -19.69 20.36 -5.91
N PHE A 438 -20.54 20.91 -5.04
CA PHE A 438 -20.54 20.57 -3.61
C PHE A 438 -20.66 19.06 -3.34
N ASP A 439 -21.66 18.40 -3.92
CA ASP A 439 -21.90 16.96 -3.78
C ASP A 439 -20.82 16.12 -4.47
N TRP A 440 -20.34 16.60 -5.62
CA TRP A 440 -19.22 15.99 -6.35
C TRP A 440 -17.94 15.93 -5.48
N ARG A 441 -17.62 17.02 -4.77
CA ARG A 441 -16.45 17.11 -3.87
C ARG A 441 -16.52 16.08 -2.75
N GLN A 442 -17.71 15.85 -2.20
CA GLN A 442 -17.91 14.84 -1.16
C GLN A 442 -17.65 13.43 -1.69
N LEU A 443 -18.19 13.08 -2.86
CA LEU A 443 -17.96 11.78 -3.49
C LEU A 443 -16.48 11.57 -3.85
N ALA A 444 -15.81 12.62 -4.33
CA ALA A 444 -14.36 12.59 -4.61
C ALA A 444 -13.55 12.22 -3.35
N VAL A 445 -13.82 12.90 -2.22
CA VAL A 445 -13.15 12.61 -0.93
C VAL A 445 -13.49 11.21 -0.42
N ILE A 446 -14.73 10.74 -0.58
CA ILE A 446 -15.13 9.38 -0.22
C ILE A 446 -14.32 8.36 -1.04
N LEU A 447 -14.24 8.51 -2.36
CA LEU A 447 -13.50 7.58 -3.22
C LEU A 447 -12.01 7.57 -2.90
N GLN A 448 -11.38 8.72 -2.68
CA GLN A 448 -9.97 8.81 -2.27
C GLN A 448 -9.70 8.07 -0.95
N ARG A 449 -10.60 8.18 0.03
CA ARG A 449 -10.48 7.43 1.29
C ARG A 449 -10.67 5.93 1.08
N LEU A 450 -11.59 5.53 0.22
CA LEU A 450 -11.82 4.12 -0.11
C LEU A 450 -10.64 3.50 -0.88
N GLU A 451 -9.97 4.28 -1.74
CA GLU A 451 -8.70 3.96 -2.39
C GLU A 451 -7.57 3.76 -1.36
N GLY A 452 -7.70 4.35 -0.17
CA GLY A 452 -6.73 4.21 0.93
C GLY A 452 -5.76 5.38 1.06
N ARG A 453 -6.06 6.55 0.47
CA ARG A 453 -5.27 7.77 0.70
C ARG A 453 -5.37 8.16 2.18
N GLU A 454 -4.22 8.36 2.83
CA GLU A 454 -4.17 8.74 4.25
C GLU A 454 -4.73 10.15 4.49
N ASN A 455 -4.44 11.07 3.56
CA ASN A 455 -4.85 12.47 3.60
C ASN A 455 -5.63 12.80 2.32
N PRO A 456 -6.91 12.38 2.23
CA PRO A 456 -7.74 12.72 1.08
C PRO A 456 -7.90 14.25 1.02
N SER A 457 -7.67 14.82 -0.16
CA SER A 457 -7.82 16.24 -0.44
C SER A 457 -9.07 16.49 -1.25
N ASP A 458 -9.71 17.63 -1.03
CA ASP A 458 -10.73 18.12 -1.95
C ASP A 458 -10.05 18.62 -3.23
N PRO A 459 -10.28 17.99 -4.40
CA PRO A 459 -9.55 18.32 -5.63
C PRO A 459 -9.79 19.76 -6.10
N LEU A 460 -10.96 20.34 -5.80
CA LEU A 460 -11.28 21.72 -6.19
C LEU A 460 -10.50 22.73 -5.36
N THR A 461 -10.44 22.50 -4.04
CA THR A 461 -9.63 23.33 -3.12
C THR A 461 -8.14 23.20 -3.46
N GLU A 462 -7.67 21.99 -3.77
CA GLU A 462 -6.29 21.73 -4.15
C GLU A 462 -5.90 22.47 -5.43
N LEU A 463 -6.72 22.39 -6.49
CA LEU A 463 -6.50 23.14 -7.73
C LEU A 463 -6.51 24.65 -7.48
N THR A 464 -7.50 25.16 -6.74
CA THR A 464 -7.59 26.61 -6.44
C THR A 464 -6.36 27.11 -5.69
N GLY A 465 -5.95 26.40 -4.64
CA GLY A 465 -4.75 26.75 -3.87
C GLY A 465 -3.45 26.58 -4.66
N PHE A 466 -3.41 25.67 -5.63
CA PHE A 466 -2.29 25.53 -6.56
C PHE A 466 -2.20 26.73 -7.52
N LEU A 467 -3.32 27.16 -8.11
CA LEU A 467 -3.37 28.28 -9.07
C LEU A 467 -3.08 29.65 -8.44
N GLN A 468 -3.34 29.80 -7.14
CA GLN A 468 -2.98 31.02 -6.40
C GLN A 468 -1.46 31.21 -6.22
N ARG A 469 -0.66 30.15 -6.46
CA ARG A 469 0.81 30.24 -6.34
C ARG A 469 1.39 30.97 -7.54
N THR A 470 2.10 32.06 -7.27
CA THR A 470 2.82 32.82 -8.30
C THR A 470 4.17 32.21 -8.66
N GLU A 471 4.70 31.35 -7.80
CA GLU A 471 5.97 30.66 -7.98
C GLU A 471 5.96 29.28 -7.33
N PHE A 472 6.75 28.37 -7.90
CA PHE A 472 6.93 26.99 -7.47
C PHE A 472 8.39 26.76 -7.15
N SER A 473 8.67 26.21 -5.98
CA SER A 473 10.03 25.91 -5.54
C SER A 473 10.33 24.43 -5.77
N LEU A 474 11.04 24.12 -6.85
CA LEU A 474 11.32 22.76 -7.30
C LEU A 474 12.65 22.27 -6.69
N PRO A 475 12.66 21.23 -5.84
CA PRO A 475 13.88 20.70 -5.25
C PRO A 475 14.67 19.93 -6.31
N LEU A 476 15.82 20.48 -6.70
CA LEU A 476 16.71 19.92 -7.72
C LEU A 476 18.14 19.71 -7.19
N GLU A 477 18.30 19.67 -5.86
CA GLU A 477 19.59 19.39 -5.24
C GLU A 477 20.09 18.00 -5.64
N ARG A 478 19.20 17.00 -5.61
CA ARG A 478 19.46 15.63 -6.03
C ARG A 478 18.32 15.08 -6.85
N VAL A 479 18.66 14.45 -7.97
CA VAL A 479 17.70 13.79 -8.88
C VAL A 479 18.24 12.41 -9.21
N LEU A 480 17.38 11.39 -9.09
CA LEU A 480 17.69 10.02 -9.44
C LEU A 480 17.10 9.71 -10.82
N LEU A 481 17.95 9.45 -11.80
CA LEU A 481 17.55 8.93 -13.10
C LEU A 481 17.43 7.41 -13.02
N GLN A 482 16.22 6.89 -13.18
CA GLN A 482 15.94 5.47 -13.23
C GLN A 482 15.89 5.00 -14.68
N LEU A 483 16.75 4.05 -15.05
CA LEU A 483 16.83 3.45 -16.39
C LEU A 483 16.47 1.96 -16.33
N PRO A 484 15.57 1.44 -17.18
CA PRO A 484 15.37 0.00 -17.27
C PRO A 484 16.63 -0.68 -17.82
N THR A 485 16.89 -1.94 -17.46
CA THR A 485 18.04 -2.70 -17.97
C THR A 485 17.98 -2.85 -19.50
N ARG A 486 16.75 -2.94 -20.02
CA ARG A 486 16.42 -3.09 -21.43
C ARG A 486 15.29 -2.12 -21.75
N LEU A 487 15.54 -1.20 -22.68
CA LEU A 487 14.54 -0.25 -23.14
C LEU A 487 13.88 -0.79 -24.41
N VAL A 488 12.57 -1.09 -24.32
CA VAL A 488 11.77 -1.56 -25.45
C VAL A 488 11.06 -0.35 -26.06
N LEU A 489 11.36 -0.08 -27.33
CA LEU A 489 10.69 0.91 -28.18
C LEU A 489 9.78 0.15 -29.16
N GLU A 490 8.96 0.88 -29.93
CA GLU A 490 8.05 0.26 -30.92
C GLU A 490 8.80 -0.62 -31.94
N ASP A 491 9.93 -0.14 -32.47
CA ASP A 491 10.69 -0.82 -33.54
C ASP A 491 12.06 -1.34 -33.10
N ALA A 492 12.48 -1.10 -31.85
CA ALA A 492 13.83 -1.39 -31.41
C ALA A 492 13.90 -1.78 -29.94
N THR A 493 14.94 -2.51 -29.58
CA THR A 493 15.27 -2.78 -28.19
C THR A 493 16.72 -2.39 -27.95
N ILE A 494 16.96 -1.58 -26.91
CA ILE A 494 18.27 -1.05 -26.59
C ILE A 494 18.69 -1.59 -25.23
N ASP A 495 19.81 -2.31 -25.22
CA ASP A 495 20.33 -2.98 -24.03
C ASP A 495 21.48 -2.17 -23.41
N GLY A 496 21.50 -2.12 -22.07
CA GLY A 496 22.60 -1.53 -21.30
C GLY A 496 22.87 -0.05 -21.55
N LEU A 497 21.80 0.74 -21.69
CA LEU A 497 21.90 2.19 -21.64
C LEU A 497 22.54 2.63 -20.32
N ARG A 498 23.58 3.44 -20.42
CA ARG A 498 24.24 4.08 -19.28
C ARG A 498 24.40 5.58 -19.56
N PRO A 499 24.23 6.44 -18.56
CA PRO A 499 24.55 7.84 -18.74
C PRO A 499 26.04 8.04 -18.98
N THR A 500 26.35 9.04 -19.79
CA THR A 500 27.72 9.53 -19.95
C THR A 500 28.15 10.33 -18.71
N GLU A 501 29.41 10.74 -18.63
CA GLU A 501 29.88 11.70 -17.61
C GLU A 501 29.28 13.11 -17.80
N ALA A 502 28.48 13.32 -18.85
CA ALA A 502 27.80 14.58 -19.09
C ALA A 502 26.73 14.87 -18.00
N PRO A 503 26.53 16.14 -17.67
CA PRO A 503 25.47 16.53 -16.74
C PRO A 503 24.07 16.21 -17.28
N LEU A 504 23.12 16.00 -16.36
CA LEU A 504 21.70 16.20 -16.63
C LEU A 504 21.46 17.71 -16.66
N ILE A 505 21.07 18.23 -17.82
CA ILE A 505 20.91 19.66 -18.08
C ILE A 505 19.42 19.98 -18.03
N LEU A 506 19.03 20.87 -17.10
CA LEU A 506 17.70 21.48 -17.10
C LEU A 506 17.79 22.89 -17.67
N THR A 507 16.87 23.23 -18.56
CA THR A 507 16.81 24.54 -19.22
C THR A 507 15.46 25.17 -18.89
N LEU A 508 15.50 26.28 -18.17
CA LEU A 508 14.35 27.11 -17.86
C LEU A 508 14.38 28.36 -18.76
N ARG A 509 13.38 28.55 -19.60
CA ARG A 509 13.22 29.75 -20.41
C ARG A 509 12.07 30.58 -19.85
N ASP A 510 12.38 31.83 -19.48
CA ASP A 510 11.38 32.76 -18.98
C ASP A 510 10.52 33.36 -20.11
N SER A 511 9.51 34.15 -19.74
CA SER A 511 8.62 34.85 -20.68
C SER A 511 9.33 35.89 -21.55
N LYS A 512 10.53 36.35 -21.17
CA LYS A 512 11.37 37.27 -21.95
C LYS A 512 12.33 36.52 -22.88
N GLY A 513 12.30 35.19 -22.87
CA GLY A 513 13.21 34.33 -23.64
C GLY A 513 14.59 34.16 -23.00
N THR A 514 14.80 34.66 -21.78
CA THR A 514 16.05 34.47 -21.04
C THR A 514 16.16 33.00 -20.64
N VAL A 515 17.30 32.40 -20.95
CA VAL A 515 17.54 30.98 -20.70
C VAL A 515 18.44 30.81 -19.48
N THR A 516 17.93 30.12 -18.48
CA THR A 516 18.64 29.72 -17.26
C THR A 516 18.92 28.23 -17.31
N THR A 517 20.19 27.85 -17.17
CA THR A 517 20.61 26.45 -17.22
C THR A 517 21.02 25.96 -15.83
N VAL A 518 20.48 24.81 -15.42
CA VAL A 518 20.87 24.07 -14.21
C VAL A 518 21.57 22.80 -14.65
N ASN A 519 22.82 22.63 -14.21
CA ASN A 519 23.61 21.43 -14.51
C ASN A 519 23.66 20.53 -13.27
N LEU A 520 23.12 19.33 -13.36
CA LEU A 520 23.27 18.31 -12.32
C LEU A 520 24.37 17.34 -12.77
N LEU A 521 25.43 17.22 -11.97
CA LEU A 521 26.58 16.36 -12.25
C LEU A 521 26.33 14.94 -11.72
N PRO A 522 26.75 13.90 -12.44
CA PRO A 522 26.63 12.53 -11.94
C PRO A 522 27.52 12.33 -10.70
N LEU A 523 26.98 11.77 -9.61
CA LEU A 523 27.71 11.60 -8.35
C LEU A 523 28.66 10.39 -8.33
N GLY A 524 28.75 9.62 -9.42
CA GLY A 524 29.56 8.39 -9.47
C GLY A 524 29.02 7.35 -8.49
N GLY A 525 28.04 6.57 -8.93
CA GLY A 525 27.41 5.56 -8.10
C GLY A 525 26.28 4.90 -8.86
N THR A 526 26.61 3.81 -9.55
CA THR A 526 25.60 2.95 -10.18
C THR A 526 25.35 1.77 -9.27
N GLN A 527 24.16 1.69 -8.68
CA GLN A 527 23.68 0.42 -8.16
C GLN A 527 23.03 -0.36 -9.31
N ALA A 528 23.88 -0.99 -10.10
CA ALA A 528 23.42 -1.95 -11.10
C ALA A 528 23.11 -3.26 -10.39
N VAL A 529 21.82 -3.55 -10.27
CA VAL A 529 21.33 -4.85 -9.80
C VAL A 529 20.67 -5.50 -11.00
N PRO A 530 21.07 -6.72 -11.38
CA PRO A 530 20.49 -7.40 -12.53
C PRO A 530 18.96 -7.39 -12.44
N GLY A 531 18.32 -6.76 -13.44
CA GLY A 531 16.87 -6.67 -13.55
C GLY A 531 16.16 -5.86 -12.45
N VAL A 532 16.87 -4.96 -11.77
CA VAL A 532 16.24 -3.79 -11.18
C VAL A 532 16.64 -2.61 -12.06
N PRO A 533 15.74 -1.66 -12.36
CA PRO A 533 16.12 -0.46 -13.09
C PRO A 533 17.33 0.20 -12.43
N THR A 534 18.38 0.48 -13.22
CA THR A 534 19.61 1.08 -12.73
C THR A 534 19.34 2.51 -12.33
N GLY A 535 19.64 2.84 -11.08
CA GLY A 535 19.57 4.20 -10.56
C GLY A 535 20.88 4.96 -10.77
N HIS A 536 20.79 6.16 -11.33
CA HIS A 536 21.91 7.09 -11.50
C HIS A 536 21.63 8.41 -10.78
N ILE A 537 22.43 8.71 -9.76
CA ILE A 537 22.23 9.90 -8.94
C ILE A 537 22.96 11.09 -9.58
N TYR A 538 22.22 12.19 -9.74
CA TYR A 538 22.72 13.48 -10.16
C TYR A 538 22.59 14.49 -9.01
N GLU A 539 23.62 15.32 -8.82
CA GLU A 539 23.65 16.36 -7.79
C GLU A 539 23.92 17.73 -8.42
N ALA A 540 23.28 18.78 -7.91
CA ALA A 540 23.47 20.12 -8.39
C ALA A 540 24.94 20.58 -8.25
N ALA A 541 25.53 21.05 -9.35
CA ALA A 541 26.82 21.73 -9.32
C ALA A 541 26.80 22.95 -8.39
N ARG A 542 27.94 23.22 -7.71
CA ARG A 542 28.07 24.37 -6.78
C ARG A 542 27.74 25.73 -7.41
N ARG A 543 27.94 25.87 -8.73
CA ARG A 543 27.62 27.08 -9.50
C ARG A 543 26.34 26.88 -10.30
N ASN A 544 25.23 26.67 -9.61
CA ASN A 544 23.90 26.62 -10.22
C ASN A 544 23.06 27.82 -9.76
N PRO A 545 22.09 28.27 -10.58
CA PRO A 545 21.15 29.34 -10.22
C PRO A 545 20.10 28.91 -9.18
N LEU A 546 20.38 27.87 -8.39
CA LEU A 546 19.48 27.34 -7.39
C LEU A 546 19.59 28.15 -6.10
N THR A 547 18.46 28.54 -5.53
CA THR A 547 18.40 29.17 -4.22
C THR A 547 18.15 28.09 -3.18
N ARG A 548 19.17 27.79 -2.35
CA ARG A 548 19.12 26.71 -1.35
C ARG A 548 18.76 25.35 -1.96
N GLY A 549 19.35 25.00 -3.10
CA GLY A 549 19.11 23.73 -3.79
C GLY A 549 17.77 23.65 -4.54
N ARG A 550 17.02 24.75 -4.64
CA ARG A 550 15.70 24.78 -5.30
C ARG A 550 15.70 25.73 -6.50
N LEU A 551 15.03 25.32 -7.57
CA LEU A 551 14.74 26.13 -8.74
C LEU A 551 13.40 26.84 -8.52
N VAL A 552 13.38 28.15 -8.73
CA VAL A 552 12.13 28.92 -8.72
C VAL A 552 11.56 28.88 -10.13
N PHE A 553 10.39 28.27 -10.28
CA PHE A 553 9.63 28.20 -11.52
C PHE A 553 8.41 29.11 -11.42
N ARG A 554 8.10 29.88 -12.46
CA ARG A 554 6.85 30.67 -12.54
C ARG A 554 5.92 30.13 -13.62
N PRO A 555 4.59 30.20 -13.42
CA PRO A 555 3.63 29.82 -14.46
C PRO A 555 3.93 30.51 -15.80
N GLY A 556 3.93 29.72 -16.88
CA GLY A 556 4.21 30.16 -18.25
C GLY A 556 5.69 30.06 -18.65
N GLU A 557 6.61 29.83 -17.70
CA GLU A 557 7.99 29.50 -18.03
C GLU A 557 8.07 28.10 -18.64
N GLN A 558 9.09 27.88 -19.47
CA GLN A 558 9.30 26.63 -20.20
C GLN A 558 10.48 25.89 -19.58
N LEU A 559 10.20 24.78 -18.90
CA LEU A 559 11.20 23.91 -18.28
C LEU A 559 11.36 22.61 -19.09
N ALA A 560 12.57 22.37 -19.59
CA ALA A 560 12.93 21.13 -20.28
C ALA A 560 14.16 20.51 -19.61
N ALA A 561 14.36 19.21 -19.79
CA ALA A 561 15.57 18.51 -19.33
C ALA A 561 16.16 17.60 -20.41
N ARG A 562 17.47 17.39 -20.37
CA ARG A 562 18.19 16.49 -21.29
C ARG A 562 19.37 15.79 -20.63
N VAL A 563 19.62 14.54 -21.00
CA VAL A 563 20.79 13.78 -20.56
C VAL A 563 21.31 12.86 -21.66
N LYS A 564 22.64 12.85 -21.84
CA LYS A 564 23.30 12.00 -22.83
C LYS A 564 23.59 10.62 -22.27
N LEU A 565 23.19 9.61 -23.03
CA LEU A 565 23.42 8.20 -22.76
C LEU A 565 24.35 7.61 -23.83
N VAL A 566 24.93 6.47 -23.49
CA VAL A 566 25.58 5.55 -24.43
C VAL A 566 25.07 4.14 -24.17
N ASP A 567 24.87 3.35 -25.23
CA ASP A 567 24.59 1.93 -25.07
C ASP A 567 25.89 1.10 -24.94
N GLN A 568 25.75 -0.23 -24.89
CA GLN A 568 26.90 -1.15 -24.81
C GLN A 568 27.80 -1.12 -26.06
N SER A 569 27.25 -0.74 -27.21
CA SER A 569 28.01 -0.61 -28.47
C SER A 569 28.76 0.73 -28.59
N GLY A 570 28.53 1.65 -27.65
CA GLY A 570 29.09 3.00 -27.68
C GLY A 570 28.29 3.98 -28.54
N ARG A 571 27.11 3.59 -29.05
CA ARG A 571 26.21 4.51 -29.75
C ARG A 571 25.62 5.49 -28.73
N SER A 572 25.63 6.77 -29.07
CA SER A 572 25.10 7.82 -28.19
C SER A 572 23.62 8.10 -28.48
N TYR A 573 22.89 8.30 -27.40
CA TYR A 573 21.50 8.71 -27.37
C TYR A 573 21.34 9.91 -26.44
N GLU A 574 20.24 10.63 -26.58
CA GLU A 574 19.86 11.69 -25.65
C GLU A 574 18.43 11.43 -25.17
N LEU A 575 18.23 11.39 -23.85
CA LEU A 575 16.88 11.47 -23.29
C LEU A 575 16.51 12.95 -23.19
N ALA A 576 15.31 13.30 -23.65
CA ALA A 576 14.76 14.63 -23.52
C ALA A 576 13.36 14.61 -22.89
N TRP A 577 13.12 15.56 -21.98
CA TRP A 577 11.80 15.91 -21.47
C TRP A 577 11.41 17.26 -22.09
N PRO A 578 10.83 17.27 -23.31
CA PRO A 578 10.42 18.51 -23.95
C PRO A 578 9.18 19.09 -23.27
N THR A 579 9.03 20.42 -23.34
CA THR A 579 7.87 21.10 -22.73
C THR A 579 6.55 20.73 -23.40
N ALA A 580 6.59 20.31 -24.67
CA ALA A 580 5.44 19.85 -25.44
C ALA A 580 4.81 18.55 -24.91
N ASP A 581 5.55 17.74 -24.14
CA ASP A 581 5.01 16.54 -23.50
C ASP A 581 4.42 16.83 -22.11
N SER A 582 4.46 18.10 -21.67
CA SER A 582 3.77 18.50 -20.45
C SER A 582 2.25 18.40 -20.66
N PRO A 583 1.49 17.85 -19.69
CA PRO A 583 0.02 17.91 -19.72
C PRO A 583 -0.52 19.35 -19.59
N SER A 584 0.33 20.33 -19.25
CA SER A 584 -0.02 21.75 -19.22
C SER A 584 1.06 22.61 -19.90
N ALA A 585 0.66 23.49 -20.81
CA ALA A 585 1.52 24.47 -21.47
C ALA A 585 2.00 25.58 -20.51
N VAL A 586 1.29 25.77 -19.38
CA VAL A 586 1.60 26.79 -18.37
C VAL A 586 2.47 26.22 -17.25
N PHE A 587 2.22 24.99 -16.82
CA PHE A 587 2.96 24.32 -15.75
C PHE A 587 3.91 23.25 -16.32
N THR A 588 4.83 23.70 -17.18
CA THR A 588 5.70 22.81 -17.99
C THR A 588 6.66 21.93 -17.19
N PHE A 589 6.90 22.24 -15.90
CA PHE A 589 7.70 21.37 -15.03
C PHE A 589 7.12 19.96 -14.89
N ALA A 590 5.82 19.78 -15.13
CA ALA A 590 5.16 18.48 -15.08
C ALA A 590 5.70 17.50 -16.12
N ALA A 591 6.27 18.00 -17.23
CA ALA A 591 6.97 17.17 -18.23
C ALA A 591 8.07 16.31 -17.58
N LEU A 592 8.74 16.80 -16.52
CA LEU A 592 9.81 16.07 -15.84
C LEU A 592 9.33 14.80 -15.10
N THR A 593 8.02 14.67 -14.87
CA THR A 593 7.41 13.47 -14.28
C THR A 593 6.98 12.44 -15.31
N GLN A 594 6.98 12.82 -16.60
CA GLN A 594 6.62 11.95 -17.70
C GLN A 594 7.81 11.12 -18.18
N ALA A 595 7.52 10.07 -18.96
CA ALA A 595 8.56 9.34 -19.65
C ALA A 595 9.23 10.26 -20.69
N PRO A 596 10.57 10.33 -20.74
CA PRO A 596 11.27 11.12 -21.74
C PRO A 596 11.12 10.54 -23.14
N ARG A 597 11.48 11.33 -24.13
CA ARG A 597 11.73 10.87 -25.50
C ARG A 597 13.20 10.53 -25.70
N LEU A 598 13.47 9.51 -26.51
CA LEU A 598 14.83 9.06 -26.82
C LEU A 598 15.24 9.51 -28.22
N LEU A 599 16.18 10.46 -28.30
CA LEU A 599 16.76 10.91 -29.56
C LEU A 599 18.02 10.10 -29.88
N ALA A 600 18.07 9.57 -31.10
CA ALA A 600 19.33 9.10 -31.68
C ALA A 600 20.16 10.30 -32.16
N ASN A 601 21.49 10.21 -32.15
CA ASN A 601 22.45 11.29 -32.47
C ASN A 601 22.16 12.14 -33.74
N GLU A 602 21.37 11.65 -34.69
CA GLU A 602 21.06 12.34 -35.96
C GLU A 602 19.69 13.04 -35.95
N GLN A 603 18.82 12.75 -34.98
CA GLN A 603 17.50 13.37 -34.88
C GLN A 603 17.60 14.75 -34.22
N THR A 604 17.06 15.75 -34.91
CA THR A 604 17.06 17.15 -34.45
C THR A 604 15.80 17.53 -33.68
N SER A 605 14.70 16.80 -33.88
CA SER A 605 13.40 17.10 -33.27
C SER A 605 13.07 16.13 -32.14
N ALA A 606 12.91 16.66 -30.93
CA ALA A 606 12.49 15.85 -29.79
C ALA A 606 11.04 15.38 -29.93
N THR A 607 10.14 16.13 -30.55
CA THR A 607 8.69 15.82 -30.57
C THR A 607 8.32 14.59 -31.41
N GLU A 608 9.17 14.20 -32.35
CA GLU A 608 8.96 13.01 -33.21
C GLU A 608 9.67 11.77 -32.66
N ALA A 609 10.50 11.93 -31.62
CA ALA A 609 11.25 10.82 -31.05
C ALA A 609 10.36 9.89 -30.22
N PRO A 610 10.63 8.58 -30.21
CA PRO A 610 9.84 7.60 -29.48
C PRO A 610 9.94 7.82 -27.97
N ILE A 611 8.85 7.51 -27.26
CA ILE A 611 8.79 7.60 -25.79
C ILE A 611 9.56 6.43 -25.17
N ALA A 612 10.47 6.75 -24.26
CA ALA A 612 11.28 5.78 -23.52
C ALA A 612 10.54 5.30 -22.26
N PHE A 613 9.57 4.40 -22.43
CA PHE A 613 8.81 3.86 -21.31
C PHE A 613 9.71 3.20 -20.26
N GLY A 614 9.38 3.38 -18.98
CA GLY A 614 10.15 2.86 -17.85
C GLY A 614 11.32 3.74 -17.42
N VAL A 615 11.70 4.75 -18.20
CA VAL A 615 12.67 5.77 -17.78
C VAL A 615 11.96 6.87 -16.98
N ARG A 616 12.50 7.24 -15.81
CA ARG A 616 11.90 8.25 -14.93
C ARG A 616 12.96 9.10 -14.22
N LEU A 617 12.60 10.35 -13.92
CA LEU A 617 13.29 11.16 -12.92
C LEU A 617 12.55 11.01 -11.58
N LEU A 618 13.30 10.66 -10.54
CA LEU A 618 12.80 10.57 -9.17
C LEU A 618 13.38 11.72 -8.36
N PHE A 619 12.50 12.48 -7.71
CA PHE A 619 12.82 13.68 -6.94
C PHE A 619 12.69 13.40 -5.45
N SER A 620 13.41 14.16 -4.61
CA SER A 620 13.29 14.05 -3.15
C SER A 620 11.90 14.42 -2.63
N GLU A 621 11.22 15.36 -3.30
CA GLU A 621 9.83 15.75 -3.01
C GLU A 621 8.99 15.63 -4.30
N PRO A 622 8.49 14.42 -4.65
CA PRO A 622 7.72 14.20 -5.88
C PRO A 622 6.47 15.10 -5.98
N SER A 623 5.85 15.42 -4.85
CA SER A 623 4.66 16.29 -4.79
C SER A 623 4.92 17.73 -5.23
N ALA A 624 6.18 18.20 -5.22
CA ALA A 624 6.53 19.54 -5.74
C ALA A 624 6.39 19.63 -7.26
N PHE A 625 6.40 18.49 -7.97
CA PHE A 625 6.27 18.40 -9.42
C PHE A 625 4.89 17.85 -9.86
N ALA A 626 4.03 17.47 -8.91
CA ALA A 626 2.70 16.97 -9.20
C ALA A 626 1.75 18.11 -9.55
N LEU A 627 0.93 17.89 -10.58
CA LEU A 627 -0.22 18.74 -10.88
C LEU A 627 -1.43 18.25 -10.06
N PRO A 628 -2.33 19.16 -9.63
CA PRO A 628 -3.59 18.77 -9.01
C PRO A 628 -4.40 17.84 -9.92
N ASP A 629 -5.17 16.94 -9.31
CA ASP A 629 -5.97 15.92 -10.00
C ASP A 629 -6.95 16.52 -11.03
N LEU A 630 -7.43 17.75 -10.83
CA LEU A 630 -8.34 18.44 -11.76
C LEU A 630 -7.65 19.16 -12.94
N THR A 631 -6.32 19.09 -13.05
CA THR A 631 -5.63 19.68 -14.20
C THR A 631 -5.98 18.87 -15.46
N PRO A 632 -6.51 19.49 -16.53
CA PRO A 632 -6.84 18.78 -17.76
C PRO A 632 -5.62 18.09 -18.36
N ARG A 633 -5.78 16.88 -18.89
CA ARG A 633 -4.70 16.06 -19.48
C ARG A 633 -4.71 15.96 -21.00
#